data_AF-A0A7L9FJH8-F1
#
_entry.id   AF-A0A7L9FJH8-F1
#
_cell.length_a   1.000
_cell.length_b   1.000
_cell.length_c   1.000
_cell.angle_alpha   90.00
_cell.angle_beta   90.00
_cell.angle_gamma   90.00
#
_symmetry.space_group_name_H-M   'P 1'
#
loop_
_entity.id
_entity.type
_entity.pdbx_description
1 polymer ?
#
loop_
_entity_poly.entity_id
_entity_poly.type
_entity_poly.pdbx_seq_one_letter_code
_entity_poly.pdbx_strand_id
1 'polypeptide(L)'
;MIHLESTRIPPSIVQTARYFVKAGEVITRIAVLLSIVTAIYLAAHMAQPALRGLLTFREIAENVLLITLNLACAGTISVAMDKWYLASKFRLLGLADLLAGAITLISAPVSGVLFIMGGLLFYVASEMISIFRIEEKLV
;
A
#
# COMPACT_ATOMS: atom_id res chain seq x y z
N MET A 1 -31.45 -38.86 -3.69
CA MET A 1 -30.40 -38.04 -4.33
C MET A 1 -30.66 -36.60 -3.94
N ILE A 2 -29.96 -36.12 -2.91
CA ILE A 2 -30.03 -34.71 -2.52
C ILE A 2 -29.02 -34.01 -3.41
N HIS A 3 -29.51 -33.13 -4.30
CA HIS A 3 -28.65 -32.22 -5.04
C HIS A 3 -28.00 -31.29 -4.03
N LEU A 4 -26.75 -31.59 -3.66
CA LEU A 4 -25.84 -30.62 -3.04
C LEU A 4 -25.57 -29.55 -4.11
N GLU A 5 -26.37 -28.49 -4.10
CA GLU A 5 -26.02 -27.26 -4.77
C GLU A 5 -24.66 -26.83 -4.22
N SER A 6 -23.64 -26.84 -5.09
CA SER A 6 -22.39 -26.15 -4.85
C SER A 6 -22.75 -24.69 -4.57
N THR A 7 -22.77 -24.32 -3.29
CA THR A 7 -23.09 -22.98 -2.81
C THR A 7 -21.95 -22.06 -3.21
N ARG A 8 -21.94 -21.64 -4.48
CA ARG A 8 -21.00 -20.67 -5.01
C ARG A 8 -21.13 -19.37 -4.20
N ILE A 9 -20.00 -18.84 -3.74
CA ILE A 9 -19.90 -17.48 -3.17
C ILE A 9 -20.90 -16.52 -3.86
N PRO A 10 -21.75 -15.80 -3.12
CA PRO A 10 -22.75 -14.93 -3.73
C PRO A 10 -22.08 -13.91 -4.66
N PRO A 11 -22.62 -13.70 -5.87
CA PRO A 11 -21.98 -12.85 -6.87
C PRO A 11 -21.80 -11.41 -6.39
N SER A 12 -22.65 -10.94 -5.47
CA SER A 12 -22.57 -9.62 -4.83
C SER A 12 -21.30 -9.43 -3.97
N ILE A 13 -20.86 -10.48 -3.27
CA ILE A 13 -19.67 -10.45 -2.41
C ILE A 13 -18.41 -10.48 -3.25
N VAL A 14 -18.38 -11.32 -4.28
CA VAL A 14 -17.26 -11.38 -5.24
C VAL A 14 -17.12 -10.04 -5.97
N GLN A 15 -18.23 -9.41 -6.35
CA GLN A 15 -18.21 -8.07 -6.95
C GLN A 15 -17.67 -7.03 -5.97
N THR A 16 -18.16 -7.01 -4.73
CA THR A 16 -17.70 -6.08 -3.69
C THR A 16 -16.19 -6.22 -3.41
N ALA A 17 -15.70 -7.44 -3.23
CA ALA A 17 -14.27 -7.71 -3.05
C ALA A 17 -13.45 -7.24 -4.25
N ARG A 18 -13.96 -7.42 -5.47
CA ARG A 18 -13.30 -6.94 -6.70
C ARG A 18 -13.24 -5.42 -6.78
N TYR A 19 -14.29 -4.72 -6.33
CA TYR A 19 -14.27 -3.26 -6.24
C TYR A 19 -13.25 -2.77 -5.22
N PHE A 20 -13.15 -3.41 -4.05
CA PHE A 20 -12.13 -3.09 -3.05
C PHE A 20 -10.72 -3.32 -3.57
N VAL A 21 -10.45 -4.43 -4.26
CA VAL A 21 -9.13 -4.70 -4.88
C VAL A 21 -8.77 -3.64 -5.92
N LYS A 22 -9.72 -3.25 -6.78
CA LYS A 22 -9.49 -2.21 -7.79
C LYS A 22 -9.27 -0.83 -7.17
N ALA A 23 -10.07 -0.47 -6.17
CA ALA A 23 -9.91 0.79 -5.45
C ALA A 23 -8.55 0.83 -4.72
N GLY A 24 -8.18 -0.27 -4.06
CA GLY A 24 -6.87 -0.44 -3.42
C GLY A 24 -5.75 -0.23 -4.43
N GLU A 25 -5.80 -0.88 -5.59
CA GLU A 25 -4.79 -0.71 -6.64
C GLU A 25 -4.61 0.74 -7.06
N VAL A 26 -5.71 1.43 -7.37
CA VAL A 26 -5.66 2.81 -7.84
C VAL A 26 -5.09 3.71 -6.75
N ILE A 27 -5.58 3.57 -5.52
CA ILE A 27 -5.13 4.37 -4.38
C ILE A 27 -3.65 4.13 -4.09
N THR A 28 -3.19 2.89 -4.06
CA THR A 28 -1.78 2.54 -3.83
C THR A 28 -0.88 3.10 -4.94
N ARG A 29 -1.28 3.01 -6.21
CA ARG A 29 -0.52 3.60 -7.32
C ARG A 29 -0.41 5.13 -7.19
N ILE A 30 -1.48 5.80 -6.78
CA ILE A 30 -1.46 7.25 -6.48
C ILE A 30 -0.54 7.53 -5.29
N ALA A 31 -0.59 6.72 -4.23
CA ALA A 31 0.26 6.86 -3.05
C ALA A 31 1.75 6.77 -3.40
N VAL A 32 2.13 5.79 -4.24
CA VAL A 32 3.50 5.63 -4.76
C VAL A 32 3.94 6.89 -5.52
N LEU A 33 3.10 7.39 -6.44
CA LEU A 33 3.44 8.58 -7.22
C LEU A 33 3.64 9.80 -6.32
N LEU A 34 2.73 10.04 -5.39
CA LEU A 34 2.81 11.17 -4.46
C LEU A 34 4.01 11.05 -3.52
N SER A 35 4.32 9.84 -3.06
CA SER A 35 5.51 9.57 -2.25
C SER A 35 6.79 9.93 -2.99
N ILE A 36 6.94 9.50 -4.25
CA ILE A 36 8.10 9.82 -5.09
C ILE A 36 8.22 11.33 -5.32
N VAL A 37 7.12 11.99 -5.71
CA VAL A 37 7.11 13.45 -5.95
C VAL A 37 7.48 14.20 -4.68
N THR A 38 6.93 13.81 -3.52
CA THR A 38 7.23 14.43 -2.23
C THR A 38 8.69 14.23 -1.84
N ALA A 39 9.24 13.03 -2.05
CA ALA A 39 10.64 12.75 -1.76
C ALA A 39 11.60 13.59 -2.63
N ILE A 40 11.30 13.73 -3.93
CA ILE A 40 12.09 14.58 -4.85
C ILE A 40 12.01 16.04 -4.42
N TYR A 41 10.80 16.52 -4.09
CA TYR A 41 10.60 17.89 -3.62
C TYR A 41 11.39 18.17 -2.33
N LEU A 42 11.32 17.28 -1.35
CA LEU A 42 12.07 17.39 -0.10
C LEU A 42 13.59 17.40 -0.36
N ALA A 43 14.09 16.49 -1.20
CA ALA A 43 15.52 16.44 -1.55
C ALA A 43 15.99 17.74 -2.21
N ALA A 44 15.23 18.27 -3.17
CA ALA A 44 15.55 19.52 -3.84
C ALA A 44 15.51 20.72 -2.88
N HIS A 45 14.48 20.79 -2.03
CA HIS A 45 14.33 21.86 -1.05
C HIS A 45 15.45 21.83 0.00
N MET A 46 15.92 20.65 0.39
CA MET A 46 17.03 20.48 1.34
C MET A 46 18.41 20.78 0.77
N ALA A 47 18.62 20.63 -0.54
CA ALA A 47 19.90 20.93 -1.16
C ALA A 47 20.28 22.41 -0.98
N GLN A 48 19.32 23.34 -1.08
CA GLN A 48 19.57 24.77 -0.91
C GLN A 48 20.09 25.17 0.49
N PRO A 49 19.41 24.85 1.61
CA PRO A 49 19.91 25.17 2.95
C PRO A 49 21.18 24.40 3.31
N ALA A 50 21.35 23.16 2.83
CA ALA A 50 22.58 22.41 3.02
C ALA A 50 23.79 23.09 2.34
N LEU A 51 23.64 23.55 1.09
CA LEU A 51 24.69 24.27 0.36
C LEU A 51 25.04 25.63 1.00
N ARG A 52 24.08 26.25 1.69
CA ARG A 52 24.28 27.49 2.44
C ARG A 52 24.87 27.27 3.85
N GLY A 53 25.11 26.03 4.25
CA GLY A 53 25.63 25.69 5.58
C GLY A 53 24.65 25.97 6.73
N LEU A 54 23.35 26.04 6.44
CA LEU A 54 22.31 26.39 7.42
C LEU A 54 21.85 25.19 8.27
N LEU A 55 22.25 23.97 7.90
CA LEU A 55 21.86 22.74 8.56
C LEU A 55 23.07 22.08 9.23
N THR A 56 22.85 21.49 10.39
CA THR A 56 23.85 20.65 11.04
C THR A 56 23.99 19.32 10.30
N PHE A 57 25.17 18.69 10.40
CA PHE A 57 25.42 17.38 9.77
C PHE A 57 24.41 16.31 10.21
N ARG A 58 23.97 16.37 11.47
CA ARG A 58 22.94 15.47 12.02
C ARG A 58 21.59 15.64 11.31
N GLU A 59 21.12 16.88 11.14
CA GLU A 59 19.85 17.17 10.46
C GLU A 59 19.89 16.73 8.99
N ILE A 60 21.02 16.93 8.31
CA ILE A 60 21.21 16.43 6.95
C ILE A 60 21.09 14.91 6.92
N ALA A 61 21.78 14.20 7.82
CA ALA A 61 21.74 12.74 7.87
C ALA A 61 20.33 12.20 8.19
N GLU A 62 19.63 12.76 9.17
CA GLU A 62 18.27 12.34 9.56
C GLU A 62 17.30 12.51 8.39
N ASN A 63 17.31 13.65 7.71
CA ASN A 63 16.39 13.88 6.60
C ASN A 63 16.76 13.06 5.35
N VAL A 64 18.04 12.91 5.02
CA VAL A 64 18.47 12.03 3.92
C VAL A 64 17.99 10.60 4.16
N LEU A 65 18.09 10.12 5.41
CA LEU A 65 17.60 8.80 5.80
C LEU A 65 16.09 8.69 5.61
N LEU A 66 15.31 9.69 6.05
CA LEU A 66 13.85 9.71 5.89
C LEU A 66 13.41 9.75 4.42
N ILE A 67 14.07 10.56 3.59
CA ILE A 67 13.80 10.65 2.14
C ILE A 67 14.14 9.32 1.45
N THR A 68 15.31 8.75 1.77
CA THR A 68 15.75 7.48 1.21
C THR A 68 14.80 6.34 1.59
N LEU A 69 14.37 6.30 2.85
CA LEU A 69 13.43 5.31 3.35
C LEU A 69 12.06 5.45 2.67
N ASN A 70 11.60 6.68 2.43
CA ASN A 70 10.36 6.95 1.69
C ASN A 70 10.43 6.42 0.25
N LEU A 71 11.52 6.74 -0.47
CA LEU A 71 11.75 6.24 -1.84
C LEU A 71 11.88 4.72 -1.88
N ALA A 72 12.56 4.12 -0.91
CA ALA A 72 12.68 2.68 -0.80
C ALA A 72 11.31 2.02 -0.59
N CYS A 73 10.46 2.58 0.28
CA CYS A 73 9.09 2.12 0.46
C CYS A 73 8.27 2.25 -0.84
N ALA A 74 8.30 3.40 -1.50
CA ALA A 74 7.58 3.60 -2.77
C ALA A 74 8.02 2.63 -3.85
N GLY A 75 9.33 2.45 -4.03
CA GLY A 75 9.90 1.54 -5.01
C GLY A 75 9.58 0.08 -4.72
N THR A 76 9.71 -0.34 -3.45
CA THR A 76 9.37 -1.71 -3.04
C THR A 76 7.89 -2.01 -3.23
N ILE A 77 7.00 -1.09 -2.86
CA ILE A 77 5.56 -1.25 -3.09
C ILE A 77 5.22 -1.27 -4.58
N SER A 78 5.85 -0.42 -5.40
CA SER A 78 5.64 -0.45 -6.85
C SER A 78 5.95 -1.83 -7.44
N VAL A 79 7.10 -2.42 -7.06
CA VAL A 79 7.50 -3.75 -7.52
C VAL A 79 6.59 -4.84 -6.93
N ALA A 80 6.20 -4.70 -5.66
CA ALA A 80 5.29 -5.63 -5.00
C ALA A 80 3.90 -5.63 -5.65
N MET A 81 3.37 -4.46 -6.00
CA MET A 81 2.11 -4.29 -6.73
C MET A 81 2.15 -5.08 -8.04
N ASP A 82 3.14 -4.87 -8.89
CA ASP A 82 3.19 -5.53 -10.20
C ASP A 82 3.33 -7.06 -10.08
N LYS A 83 4.04 -7.57 -9.06
CA LYS A 83 4.24 -9.01 -8.85
C LYS A 83 3.07 -9.68 -8.13
N TRP A 84 2.60 -9.10 -7.04
CA TRP A 84 1.68 -9.75 -6.11
C TRP A 84 0.22 -9.51 -6.47
N TYR A 85 -0.11 -8.39 -7.11
CA TYR A 85 -1.46 -8.17 -7.64
C TYR A 85 -1.80 -9.21 -8.71
N LEU A 86 -0.89 -9.47 -9.66
CA LEU A 86 -1.05 -10.51 -10.68
C LEU A 86 -1.15 -11.91 -10.06
N ALA A 87 -0.39 -12.17 -9.00
CA ALA A 87 -0.44 -13.43 -8.26
C ALA A 87 -1.63 -13.53 -7.28
N SER A 88 -2.54 -12.55 -7.26
CA SER A 88 -3.68 -12.48 -6.33
C SER A 88 -3.30 -12.58 -4.84
N LYS A 89 -2.09 -12.15 -4.47
CA LYS A 89 -1.56 -12.15 -3.10
C LYS A 89 -1.97 -10.88 -2.34
N PHE A 90 -3.28 -10.56 -2.34
CA PHE A 90 -3.81 -9.30 -1.83
C PHE A 90 -3.55 -9.08 -0.33
N ARG A 91 -3.54 -10.15 0.49
CA ARG A 91 -3.25 -10.01 1.93
C ARG A 91 -1.83 -9.52 2.20
N LEU A 92 -0.83 -10.11 1.52
CA LEU A 92 0.56 -9.71 1.65
C LEU A 92 0.78 -8.29 1.12
N LEU A 93 0.13 -7.97 0.00
CA LEU A 93 0.14 -6.63 -0.58
C LEU A 93 -0.44 -5.60 0.39
N GLY A 94 -1.60 -5.90 1.00
CA GLY A 94 -2.22 -5.03 1.99
C GLY A 94 -1.37 -4.81 3.24
N LEU A 95 -0.73 -5.87 3.75
CA LEU A 95 0.21 -5.74 4.88
C LEU A 95 1.45 -4.92 4.52
N ALA A 96 1.99 -5.10 3.31
CA ALA A 96 3.12 -4.31 2.85
C ALA A 96 2.75 -2.83 2.71
N ASP A 97 1.58 -2.52 2.15
CA ASP A 97 1.06 -1.16 2.05
C ASP A 97 0.85 -0.52 3.42
N LEU A 98 0.31 -1.26 4.39
CA LEU A 98 0.15 -0.75 5.76
C LEU A 98 1.50 -0.42 6.41
N LEU A 99 2.50 -1.29 6.24
CA LEU A 99 3.86 -1.05 6.74
C LEU A 99 4.53 0.14 6.04
N ALA A 100 4.44 0.20 4.72
CA ALA A 100 4.96 1.33 3.93
C ALA A 100 4.29 2.64 4.35
N GLY A 101 2.97 2.61 4.56
CA GLY A 101 2.20 3.75 5.03
C GLY A 101 2.63 4.23 6.43
N ALA A 102 2.84 3.32 7.38
CA ALA A 102 3.33 3.66 8.71
C ALA A 102 4.72 4.31 8.68
N ILE A 103 5.62 3.82 7.82
CA ILE A 103 6.96 4.38 7.66
C ILE A 103 6.92 5.75 6.97
N THR A 104 6.15 5.87 5.89
CA THR A 104 6.07 7.09 5.08
C THR A 104 5.24 8.19 5.72
N LEU A 105 4.42 7.89 6.73
CA LEU A 105 3.62 8.88 7.45
C LEU A 105 4.46 10.02 8.04
N ILE A 106 5.70 9.72 8.44
CA ILE A 106 6.61 10.68 9.08
C ILE A 106 7.15 11.69 8.07
N SER A 107 7.57 11.22 6.89
CA SER A 107 8.24 12.06 5.89
C SER A 107 7.30 12.60 4.81
N ALA A 108 6.21 11.89 4.52
CA ALA A 108 5.22 12.26 3.52
C ALA A 108 3.82 11.84 4.00
N PRO A 109 3.16 12.63 4.87
CA PRO A 109 1.92 12.26 5.54
C PRO A 109 0.79 11.89 4.57
N VAL A 110 0.63 12.66 3.49
CA VAL A 110 -0.43 12.42 2.50
C VAL A 110 -0.26 11.07 1.80
N SER A 111 0.96 10.72 1.36
CA SER A 111 1.20 9.40 0.78
C SER A 111 1.08 8.28 1.81
N GLY A 112 1.53 8.52 3.05
CA GLY A 112 1.40 7.54 4.14
C GLY A 112 -0.05 7.18 4.43
N VAL A 113 -0.95 8.16 4.49
CA VAL A 113 -2.39 7.93 4.66
C VAL A 113 -2.96 7.13 3.47
N LEU A 114 -2.57 7.47 2.25
CA LEU A 114 -3.04 6.76 1.07
C LEU A 114 -2.55 5.30 1.01
N PHE A 115 -1.29 5.03 1.39
CA PHE A 115 -0.80 3.67 1.55
C PHE A 115 -1.60 2.88 2.59
N ILE A 116 -1.91 3.50 3.74
CA ILE A 116 -2.75 2.84 4.77
C ILE A 116 -4.14 2.52 4.20
N MET A 117 -4.76 3.46 3.51
CA MET A 117 -6.08 3.27 2.89
C MET A 117 -6.05 2.16 1.83
N GLY A 118 -5.07 2.17 0.93
CA GLY A 118 -4.88 1.12 -0.07
C GLY A 118 -4.67 -0.25 0.58
N GLY A 119 -3.82 -0.30 1.60
CA GLY A 119 -3.52 -1.50 2.35
C GLY A 119 -4.75 -2.09 3.06
N LEU A 120 -5.58 -1.25 3.69
CA LEU A 120 -6.85 -1.66 4.29
C LEU A 120 -7.80 -2.26 3.26
N LEU A 121 -7.93 -1.63 2.08
CA LEU A 121 -8.83 -2.14 1.03
C LEU A 121 -8.40 -3.52 0.52
N PHE A 122 -7.09 -3.72 0.31
CA PHE A 122 -6.56 -5.04 -0.05
C PHE A 122 -6.75 -6.07 1.06
N TYR A 123 -6.51 -5.68 2.31
CA TYR A 123 -6.65 -6.57 3.46
C TYR A 123 -8.11 -7.02 3.62
N VAL A 124 -9.05 -6.07 3.63
CA VAL A 124 -10.50 -6.33 3.74
C VAL A 124 -10.98 -7.20 2.59
N ALA A 125 -10.58 -6.91 1.35
CA ALA A 125 -10.95 -7.74 0.21
C ALA A 125 -10.44 -9.18 0.34
N SER A 126 -9.23 -9.37 0.89
CA SER A 126 -8.66 -10.70 1.10
C SER A 126 -9.38 -11.48 2.21
N GLU A 127 -9.80 -10.80 3.27
CA GLU A 127 -10.56 -11.39 4.38
C GLU A 127 -11.98 -11.76 3.93
N MET A 128 -12.65 -10.91 3.13
CA MET A 128 -13.95 -11.25 2.55
C MET A 128 -13.87 -12.56 1.76
N ILE A 129 -12.89 -12.72 0.88
CA ILE A 129 -12.72 -13.97 0.11
C ILE A 129 -12.40 -15.16 1.02
N SER A 130 -11.66 -14.94 2.11
CA SER A 130 -11.25 -16.00 3.03
C SER A 130 -12.39 -16.50 3.91
N ILE A 131 -13.22 -15.60 4.45
CA ILE A 131 -14.38 -15.93 5.28
C ILE A 131 -15.36 -16.82 4.49
N PHE A 132 -15.67 -16.45 3.24
CA PHE A 132 -16.57 -17.24 2.40
C PHE A 132 -16.01 -18.62 2.04
N ARG A 133 -14.69 -18.74 1.83
CA ARG A 133 -14.06 -20.06 1.63
C ARG A 133 -14.09 -20.95 2.87
N ILE A 134 -14.15 -20.37 4.06
CA ILE A 134 -14.26 -21.13 5.32
C ILE A 134 -15.70 -21.59 5.52
N GLU A 135 -16.68 -20.71 5.27
CA GLU A 135 -18.11 -21.07 5.29
C GLU A 135 -18.43 -22.19 4.28
N GLU A 136 -17.90 -22.13 3.06
CA GLU A 136 -18.07 -23.19 2.05
C GLU A 136 -17.48 -24.55 2.48
N LYS A 137 -16.51 -24.59 3.41
CA LYS A 137 -15.90 -25.84 3.89
C LYS A 137 -16.59 -26.44 5.12
N LEU A 138 -17.44 -25.65 5.78
CA LEU A 138 -18.15 -26.05 7.01
C LEU A 138 -19.57 -26.59 6.73
N VAL A 139 -20.08 -26.41 5.50
CA VAL A 139 -21.36 -26.91 4.99
C VAL A 139 -21.15 -28.20 4.21
#